data_AF-A0A2G5SHM9-F1
#
_entry.id   AF-A0A2G5SHM9-F1
#
_cell.length_a   1.000
_cell.length_b   1.000
_cell.length_c   1.000
_cell.angle_alpha   90.00
_cell.angle_beta   90.00
_cell.angle_gamma   90.00
#
_symmetry.space_group_name_H-M   'P 1'
#
loop_
_entity.id
_entity.type
_entity.pdbx_description
1 polymer ?
#
loop_
_entity_poly.entity_id
_entity_poly.type
_entity_poly.pdbx_seq_one_letter_code
_entity_poly.pdbx_strand_id
1 'polypeptide(L)'
;MLKNLEELEIGKFVLDRKIQDFLGFREVDVTVIQITVEDMMEFVNKLLKFENLGFLSFKYQSFIGDQQILNRLGPVNHGNFNLNGEFSRWLVQIPNSNKLLEISHYPGRKKFDLRFVTIESVLERMRVMN
;
A
#
# COMPACT_ATOMS: atom_id res chain seq x y z
N MET A 1 -4.12 14.67 23.08
CA MET A 1 -3.96 13.27 23.54
C MET A 1 -4.58 12.36 22.50
N LEU A 2 -3.76 11.64 21.74
CA LEU A 2 -4.16 10.53 20.85
C LEU A 2 -3.14 9.39 21.01
N LYS A 3 -2.71 9.13 22.26
CA LYS A 3 -1.83 8.00 22.55
C LYS A 3 -2.73 6.78 22.65
N ASN A 4 -2.58 5.82 21.74
CA ASN A 4 -3.29 4.53 21.64
C ASN A 4 -4.42 4.43 20.58
N LEU A 5 -4.48 5.32 19.59
CA LEU A 5 -5.38 5.08 18.46
C LEU A 5 -4.70 4.11 17.47
N GLU A 6 -5.16 2.86 17.42
CA GLU A 6 -4.64 1.84 16.48
C GLU A 6 -5.35 1.88 15.12
N GLU A 7 -6.57 2.39 15.09
CA GLU A 7 -7.45 2.41 13.92
C GLU A 7 -7.91 3.85 13.62
N LEU A 8 -7.92 4.23 12.34
CA LEU A 8 -8.40 5.54 11.88
C LEU A 8 -9.23 5.40 10.59
N GLU A 9 -10.51 5.73 10.69
CA GLU A 9 -11.41 5.83 9.53
C GLU A 9 -11.91 7.28 9.38
N ILE A 10 -11.70 7.86 8.19
CA ILE A 10 -12.23 9.18 7.82
C ILE A 10 -12.85 9.08 6.44
N GLY A 11 -14.16 8.78 6.39
CA GLY A 11 -14.86 8.44 5.16
C GLY A 11 -15.24 9.62 4.25
N LYS A 12 -15.84 10.69 4.78
CA LYS A 12 -16.44 11.78 3.97
C LYS A 12 -15.58 13.01 3.77
N PHE A 13 -14.46 13.12 4.49
CA PHE A 13 -13.59 14.29 4.42
C PHE A 13 -12.34 13.99 3.61
N VAL A 14 -11.91 14.98 2.85
CA VAL A 14 -10.61 14.97 2.17
C VAL A 14 -9.63 15.69 3.07
N LEU A 15 -8.59 14.99 3.46
CA LEU A 15 -7.58 15.47 4.39
C LEU A 15 -6.46 16.17 3.65
N ASP A 16 -6.14 17.39 4.08
CA ASP A 16 -4.91 18.09 3.72
C ASP A 16 -3.76 17.62 4.64
N ARG A 17 -3.41 16.35 4.46
CA ARG A 17 -2.38 15.62 5.20
C ARG A 17 -1.64 14.70 4.26
N LYS A 18 -0.39 14.42 4.58
CA LYS A 18 0.41 13.45 3.82
C LYS A 18 0.18 12.05 4.36
N ILE A 19 0.36 11.03 3.52
CA ILE A 19 0.21 9.63 3.94
C ILE A 19 1.18 9.26 5.09
N GLN A 20 2.33 9.92 5.17
CA GLN A 20 3.32 9.76 6.23
C GLN A 20 2.81 10.18 7.61
N ASP A 21 1.81 11.06 7.69
CA ASP A 21 1.19 11.48 8.96
C ASP A 21 0.40 10.33 9.61
N PHE A 22 0.12 9.27 8.85
CA PHE A 22 -0.60 8.08 9.31
C PHE A 22 0.33 6.90 9.64
N LEU A 23 1.64 7.14 9.71
CA LEU A 23 2.58 6.14 10.23
C LEU A 23 2.29 5.86 11.71
N GLY A 24 2.28 4.58 12.08
CA GLY A 24 2.00 4.14 13.44
C GLY A 24 0.56 3.69 13.67
N PHE A 25 -0.36 4.02 12.75
CA PHE A 25 -1.70 3.41 12.76
C PHE A 25 -1.62 2.00 12.17
N ARG A 26 -2.33 1.07 12.80
CA ARG A 26 -2.46 -0.31 12.33
C ARG A 26 -3.47 -0.39 11.21
N GLU A 27 -4.58 0.33 11.33
CA GLU A 27 -5.64 0.40 10.32
C GLU A 27 -5.92 1.86 9.94
N VAL A 28 -5.98 2.11 8.64
CA VAL A 28 -6.25 3.43 8.07
C VAL A 28 -7.21 3.27 6.90
N ASP A 29 -8.30 4.04 6.89
CA ASP A 29 -9.09 4.28 5.67
C ASP A 29 -9.43 5.77 5.58
N VAL A 30 -8.68 6.49 4.75
CA VAL A 30 -8.81 7.95 4.63
C VAL A 30 -8.74 8.39 3.18
N THR A 31 -9.30 9.57 2.91
CA THR A 31 -9.10 10.26 1.62
C THR A 31 -8.17 11.44 1.81
N VAL A 32 -7.07 11.52 1.06
CA VAL A 32 -6.14 12.64 1.04
C VAL A 32 -6.29 13.45 -0.24
N ILE A 33 -5.86 14.71 -0.24
CA ILE A 33 -5.88 15.55 -1.45
C ILE A 33 -4.97 14.94 -2.51
N GLN A 34 -3.72 14.67 -2.15
CA GLN A 34 -2.68 14.31 -3.09
C GLN A 34 -1.78 13.22 -2.53
N ILE A 35 -1.35 12.32 -3.40
CA ILE A 35 -0.24 11.40 -3.16
C ILE A 35 0.77 11.59 -4.28
N THR A 36 2.05 11.80 -3.96
CA THR A 36 3.11 11.71 -4.97
C THR A 36 3.81 10.36 -4.93
N VAL A 37 4.53 10.03 -6.01
CA VAL A 37 5.41 8.86 -6.03
C VAL A 37 6.45 8.94 -4.92
N GLU A 38 7.03 10.11 -4.66
CA GLU A 38 8.02 10.32 -3.60
C GLU A 38 7.42 10.07 -2.22
N ASP A 39 6.20 10.57 -1.97
CA ASP A 39 5.48 10.29 -0.71
C ASP A 39 5.29 8.77 -0.52
N MET A 40 4.92 8.05 -1.59
CA MET A 40 4.74 6.60 -1.56
C MET A 40 6.06 5.86 -1.29
N MET A 41 7.14 6.23 -1.98
CA MET A 41 8.46 5.63 -1.81
C MET A 41 8.98 5.84 -0.37
N GLU A 42 8.85 7.05 0.15
CA GLU A 42 9.24 7.37 1.52
C GLU A 42 8.40 6.57 2.54
N PHE A 43 7.08 6.50 2.33
CA PHE A 43 6.17 5.78 3.19
C PHE A 43 6.50 4.29 3.24
N VAL A 44 6.71 3.65 2.08
CA VAL A 44 7.11 2.25 1.96
C VAL A 44 8.42 2.01 2.70
N ASN A 45 9.45 2.82 2.47
CA ASN A 45 10.75 2.68 3.15
C ASN A 45 10.63 2.76 4.68
N LYS A 46 9.67 3.53 5.19
CA LYS A 46 9.38 3.58 6.63
C LYS A 46 8.61 2.34 7.09
N LEU A 47 7.60 1.88 6.34
CA LEU A 47 6.82 0.68 6.66
C LEU A 47 7.66 -0.59 6.73
N LEU A 48 8.73 -0.72 5.93
CA LEU A 48 9.64 -1.88 5.98
C LEU A 48 10.34 -2.07 7.33
N LYS A 49 10.29 -1.06 8.21
CA LYS A 49 10.86 -1.11 9.56
C LYS A 49 9.83 -1.53 10.62
N PHE A 50 8.57 -1.71 10.25
CA PHE A 50 7.50 -2.09 11.16
C PHE A 50 7.36 -3.61 11.22
N GLU A 51 7.13 -4.16 12.41
CA GLU A 51 6.93 -5.60 12.60
C GLU A 51 5.52 -6.05 12.22
N ASN A 52 4.55 -5.17 12.46
CA ASN A 52 3.13 -5.40 12.22
C ASN A 52 2.50 -4.21 11.50
N LEU A 53 1.64 -4.54 10.55
CA LEU A 53 0.81 -3.64 9.80
C LEU A 53 -0.56 -4.32 9.71
N GLY A 54 -1.63 -3.60 10.00
CA GLY A 54 -2.98 -4.06 9.67
C GLY A 54 -3.23 -3.80 8.19
N PHE A 55 -4.18 -2.91 7.92
CA PHE A 55 -4.58 -2.55 6.57
C PHE A 55 -4.63 -1.04 6.40
N LEU A 56 -3.88 -0.52 5.43
CA LEU A 56 -3.87 0.90 5.12
C LEU A 56 -4.49 1.14 3.74
N SER A 57 -5.57 1.93 3.72
CA SER A 57 -6.35 2.33 2.55
C SER A 57 -6.28 3.84 2.41
N PHE A 58 -5.67 4.30 1.32
CA PHE A 58 -5.57 5.71 0.99
C PHE A 58 -6.27 6.00 -0.32
N LYS A 59 -7.41 6.69 -0.25
CA LYS A 59 -8.03 7.31 -1.43
C LYS A 59 -7.36 8.66 -1.69
N TYR A 60 -7.32 9.09 -2.94
CA TYR A 60 -6.71 10.36 -3.30
C TYR A 60 -7.55 11.14 -4.32
N GLN A 61 -7.43 12.47 -4.36
CA GLN A 61 -8.01 13.26 -5.45
C GLN A 61 -7.07 13.32 -6.66
N SER A 62 -5.78 13.52 -6.41
CA SER A 62 -4.70 13.52 -7.40
C SER A 62 -3.55 12.58 -7.02
N PHE A 63 -3.01 11.88 -8.02
CA PHE A 63 -1.76 11.13 -7.91
C PHE A 63 -0.75 11.73 -8.87
N ILE A 64 0.43 12.10 -8.38
CA ILE A 64 1.45 12.81 -9.17
C ILE A 64 2.73 11.99 -9.25
N GLY A 65 3.20 11.76 -10.47
CA GLY A 65 4.47 11.10 -10.76
C GLY A 65 4.33 9.90 -11.69
N ASP A 66 5.46 9.38 -12.14
CA ASP A 66 5.50 8.19 -12.98
C ASP A 66 5.37 6.93 -12.11
N GLN A 67 4.22 6.28 -12.22
CA GLN A 67 3.94 5.03 -11.49
C GLN A 67 4.95 3.92 -11.82
N GLN A 68 5.60 3.95 -12.99
CA GLN A 68 6.64 2.98 -13.34
C GLN A 68 7.83 3.02 -12.38
N ILE A 69 8.05 4.14 -11.68
CA ILE A 69 9.10 4.25 -10.65
C ILE A 69 8.82 3.29 -9.48
N LEU A 70 7.55 2.98 -9.17
CA LEU A 70 7.20 2.01 -8.13
C LEU A 70 7.65 0.58 -8.49
N ASN A 71 7.93 0.29 -9.77
CA ASN A 71 8.53 -0.98 -10.18
C ASN A 71 9.95 -1.17 -9.59
N ARG A 72 10.57 -0.11 -9.08
CA ARG A 72 11.87 -0.18 -8.39
C ARG A 72 11.77 -0.69 -6.94
N LEU A 73 10.57 -0.76 -6.36
CA LEU A 73 10.37 -1.17 -4.97
C LEU A 73 10.52 -2.68 -4.75
N GLY A 74 10.50 -3.49 -5.79
CA GLY A 74 10.64 -4.95 -5.67
C GLY A 74 10.30 -5.64 -6.98
N PRO A 75 10.45 -6.97 -7.06
CA PRO A 75 9.97 -7.71 -8.21
C PRO A 75 8.48 -7.38 -8.40
N VAL A 76 8.18 -6.72 -9.51
CA VAL A 76 6.80 -6.63 -9.97
C VAL A 76 6.42 -8.06 -10.27
N ASN A 77 5.78 -8.73 -9.32
CA ASN A 77 4.95 -9.84 -9.69
C ASN A 77 3.81 -9.23 -10.50
N HIS A 78 4.05 -9.12 -11.80
CA HIS A 78 3.05 -9.31 -12.83
C HIS A 78 2.56 -10.77 -12.76
N GLY A 79 2.31 -11.29 -11.56
CA GLY A 79 1.34 -12.35 -11.40
C GLY A 79 0.10 -11.74 -12.02
N ASN A 80 -0.32 -12.30 -13.13
CA ASN A 80 -1.39 -11.80 -13.97
C ASN A 80 -2.74 -11.98 -13.23
N PHE A 81 -2.88 -11.42 -12.03
CA PHE A 81 -4.12 -11.32 -11.25
C PHE A 81 -5.05 -10.26 -11.83
N ASN A 82 -4.62 -9.60 -12.90
CA ASN A 82 -5.33 -8.53 -13.54
C ASN A 82 -5.35 -8.77 -15.05
N LEU A 83 -6.14 -9.76 -15.45
CA LEU A 83 -6.40 -10.10 -16.85
C LEU A 83 -6.99 -8.91 -17.64
N ASN A 84 -7.43 -7.84 -16.96
CA ASN A 84 -8.19 -6.72 -17.53
C ASN A 84 -7.53 -5.34 -17.37
N GLY A 85 -6.39 -5.20 -16.69
CA GLY A 85 -5.74 -3.89 -16.49
C GLY A 85 -6.36 -2.96 -15.41
N GLU A 86 -7.24 -3.47 -14.54
CA GLU A 86 -7.96 -2.70 -13.50
C GLU A 86 -7.10 -2.18 -12.31
N PHE A 87 -6.01 -2.84 -11.93
CA PHE A 87 -5.12 -2.43 -10.85
C PHE A 87 -3.66 -2.87 -11.04
N SER A 88 -2.72 -2.18 -10.39
CA SER A 88 -1.31 -2.59 -10.30
C SER A 88 -1.01 -3.15 -8.92
N ARG A 89 -0.11 -4.14 -8.82
CA ARG A 89 0.30 -4.71 -7.54
C ARG A 89 1.82 -4.88 -7.49
N TRP A 90 2.42 -4.52 -6.36
CA TRP A 90 3.83 -4.71 -6.06
C TRP A 90 3.98 -5.48 -4.76
N LEU A 91 5.02 -6.31 -4.69
CA LEU A 91 5.41 -7.05 -3.50
C LEU A 91 6.83 -6.65 -3.14
N VAL A 92 6.98 -6.06 -1.97
CA VAL A 92 8.28 -5.59 -1.45
C VAL A 92 8.72 -6.53 -0.34
N GLN A 93 9.92 -7.07 -0.45
CA GLN A 93 10.46 -7.96 0.57
C GLN A 93 10.82 -7.17 1.84
N ILE A 94 10.38 -7.66 2.99
CA ILE A 94 10.81 -7.13 4.29
C ILE A 94 12.09 -7.88 4.69
N PRO A 95 13.22 -7.18 4.96
CA PRO A 95 14.47 -7.83 5.33
C PRO A 95 14.31 -8.74 6.55
N ASN A 96 14.93 -9.93 6.51
CA ASN A 96 14.92 -10.91 7.61
C ASN A 96 13.52 -11.35 8.06
N SER A 97 12.51 -11.28 7.19
CA SER A 97 11.13 -11.63 7.50
C SER A 97 10.55 -12.60 6.47
N ASN A 98 9.59 -13.42 6.89
CA ASN A 98 8.77 -14.24 6.00
C ASN A 98 7.56 -13.47 5.43
N LYS A 99 7.45 -12.18 5.75
CA LYS A 99 6.42 -11.27 5.28
C LYS A 99 6.91 -10.44 4.08
N LEU A 100 5.96 -10.07 3.23
CA LEU A 100 6.11 -9.10 2.15
C LEU A 100 5.14 -7.94 2.41
N LEU A 101 5.52 -6.73 2.01
CA LEU A 101 4.58 -5.62 1.89
C LEU A 101 3.91 -5.69 0.51
N GLU A 102 2.61 -5.94 0.50
CA GLU A 102 1.76 -5.87 -0.68
C GLU A 102 1.23 -4.45 -0.84
N ILE A 103 1.47 -3.86 -2.01
CA ILE A 103 0.96 -2.54 -2.40
C ILE A 103 0.05 -2.77 -3.61
N SER A 104 -1.22 -2.38 -3.52
CA SER A 104 -2.17 -2.44 -4.62
C SER A 104 -2.64 -1.04 -4.98
N HIS A 105 -2.64 -0.70 -6.26
CA HIS A 105 -3.08 0.59 -6.79
C HIS A 105 -4.24 0.40 -7.75
N TYR A 106 -5.35 1.08 -7.47
CA TYR A 106 -6.58 1.05 -8.25
C TYR A 106 -6.82 2.42 -8.88
N PRO A 107 -6.29 2.70 -10.09
CA PRO A 107 -6.40 4.02 -10.72
C PRO A 107 -7.86 4.47 -10.89
N GLY A 108 -8.75 3.56 -11.32
CA GLY A 108 -10.17 3.85 -11.52
C GLY A 108 -10.92 4.17 -10.22
N ARG A 109 -10.41 3.71 -9.07
CA ARG A 109 -10.96 4.02 -7.73
C ARG A 109 -10.16 5.10 -7.01
N LYS A 110 -9.12 5.64 -7.65
CA LYS A 110 -8.14 6.57 -7.09
C LYS A 110 -7.67 6.17 -5.69
N LYS A 111 -7.13 4.95 -5.58
CA LYS A 111 -6.88 4.33 -4.28
C LYS A 111 -5.61 3.48 -4.24
N PHE A 112 -4.89 3.55 -3.13
CA PHE A 112 -3.84 2.60 -2.74
C PHE A 112 -4.27 1.78 -1.53
N ASP A 113 -3.94 0.49 -1.55
CA ASP A 113 -4.04 -0.43 -0.41
C ASP A 113 -2.67 -1.00 -0.08
N LEU A 114 -2.31 -1.01 1.20
CA LEU A 114 -1.05 -1.55 1.72
C LEU A 114 -1.31 -2.49 2.89
N ARG A 115 -0.66 -3.65 2.88
CA ARG A 115 -0.71 -4.62 3.98
C ARG A 115 0.47 -5.58 3.95
N PHE A 116 0.75 -6.21 5.09
CA PHE A 116 1.68 -7.34 5.12
C PHE A 116 0.98 -8.65 4.71
N VAL A 117 1.67 -9.46 3.91
CA VAL A 117 1.27 -10.81 3.51
C VAL A 117 2.42 -11.78 3.74
N THR A 118 2.18 -13.08 3.89
CA THR A 118 3.26 -14.06 4.00
C THR A 118 3.71 -14.54 2.62
N ILE A 119 5.00 -14.88 2.47
CA ILE A 119 5.53 -15.46 1.23
C ILE A 119 4.72 -16.69 0.82
N GLU A 120 4.40 -17.57 1.78
CA GLU A 120 3.59 -18.77 1.55
C GLU A 120 2.20 -18.42 0.98
N SER A 121 1.50 -17.44 1.56
CA SER A 121 0.18 -17.02 1.06
C SER A 121 0.22 -16.49 -0.36
N VAL A 122 1.33 -15.84 -0.76
CA VAL A 122 1.53 -15.36 -2.13
C VAL A 122 1.78 -16.54 -3.08
N LEU A 123 2.64 -17.48 -2.69
CA LEU A 123 2.94 -18.68 -3.48
C LEU A 123 1.69 -19.53 -3.72
N GLU A 124 0.84 -19.69 -2.70
CA GLU A 124 -0.40 -20.46 -2.83
C GLU A 124 -1.38 -19.81 -3.80
N ARG A 125 -1.53 -18.47 -3.73
CA ARG A 125 -2.34 -17.72 -4.72
C ARG A 125 -1.83 -17.89 -6.15
N MET A 126 -0.52 -18.00 -6.34
CA MET A 126 0.07 -18.23 -7.66
C MET A 126 -0.17 -19.65 -8.18
N ARG A 127 -0.21 -20.66 -7.30
CA ARG A 127 -0.47 -22.06 -7.69
C ARG A 127 -1.90 -22.27 -8.18
N VAL A 128 -2.87 -21.68 -7.49
CA VAL A 128 -4.32 -21.82 -7.82
C VAL A 128 -4.66 -21.21 -9.19
N MET A 129 -3.78 -20.38 -9.75
CA MET A 129 -3.99 -19.71 -11.04
C MET A 129 -3.37 -20.41 -12.25
N ASN A 130 -2.54 -21.44 -12.03
CA ASN A 130 -1.98 -22.28 -13.08
C ASN A 130 -2.78 -23.58 -13.22
#